data_AF-A0A348AQY5-F1
#
_entry.id   AF-A0A348AQY5-F1
#
_cell.length_a   1.000
_cell.length_b   1.000
_cell.length_c   1.000
_cell.angle_alpha   90.00
_cell.angle_beta   90.00
_cell.angle_gamma   90.00
#
_symmetry.space_group_name_H-M   'P 1'
#
loop_
_entity.id
_entity.type
_entity.pdbx_description
1 polymer ?
#
loop_
_entity_poly.entity_id
_entity_poly.type
_entity_poly.pdbx_seq_one_letter_code
_entity_poly.pdbx_strand_id
1 'polypeptide(L)'
;MSQTSTQVLHPADTQEMFQQFSSPDHLWYSMNYNQQADRQAREKEIDREEKKKNGDPDAVRYMFRKNLNHRDGLERITALGRTVDKQRLQALADLPEHYQVRILQATPMGGIIHGLGGAHVRENSLTIHPVYGFLYIPGSSLKGVVRRWFIEAFLGGKESHWDEKTEPWRQAATLGRLVFGTQASVGAVQFFDIFLIEGLQVKPDILTPHFSGYYAGKGTQAPEDTLNPVPNQFYIIQVQTADIVFTLRDTPAAAAMNLSADDLIGLLTDWVRTALQELGLGGKTSSGYGRFMDIQDVTLERFLPVKEKRLEEKKKEEQRKEQAEEQRRLSAMTSSERLIHDIRSLNSSTEEDIQRSKNDIFNQVLNAQNKEAAQCLKTYWESTNNWIIKRGSKKQNKQAVKVQKVRQLLGDWNDLLGN
;
A
#
# COMPACT_ATOMS: atom_id res chain seq x y z
N MET A 1 -29.47 10.07 9.33
CA MET A 1 -28.14 10.02 9.99
C MET A 1 -28.36 9.56 11.41
N SER A 2 -28.21 8.26 11.70
CA SER A 2 -28.32 7.78 13.08
C SER A 2 -27.13 8.29 13.86
N GLN A 3 -27.39 9.05 14.91
CA GLN A 3 -26.38 9.41 15.91
C GLN A 3 -25.89 8.11 16.55
N THR A 4 -24.75 7.60 16.11
CA THR A 4 -24.00 6.61 16.88
C THR A 4 -23.53 7.32 18.14
N SER A 5 -24.21 7.05 19.25
CA SER A 5 -23.73 7.46 20.58
C SER A 5 -22.33 6.87 20.74
N THR A 6 -21.31 7.72 20.71
CA THR A 6 -19.95 7.34 21.10
C THR A 6 -20.00 7.05 22.58
N GLN A 7 -20.32 5.81 22.94
CA GLN A 7 -20.21 5.32 24.30
C GLN A 7 -18.72 5.38 24.62
N VAL A 8 -18.35 6.32 25.49
CA VAL A 8 -16.98 6.40 26.00
C VAL A 8 -16.79 5.15 26.85
N LEU A 9 -16.11 4.15 26.30
CA LEU A 9 -15.80 2.91 27.01
C LEU A 9 -14.99 3.28 28.25
N HIS A 10 -15.54 3.00 29.43
CA HIS A 10 -14.81 3.16 30.68
C HIS A 10 -13.74 2.06 30.74
N PRO A 11 -12.54 2.30 31.33
CA PRO A 11 -11.52 1.26 31.46
C PRO A 11 -12.00 -0.04 32.14
N ALA A 12 -13.03 0.05 32.98
CA ALA A 12 -13.69 -1.11 33.59
C ALA A 12 -14.49 -1.95 32.58
N ASP A 13 -15.18 -1.32 31.62
CA ASP A 13 -15.90 -2.01 30.55
C ASP A 13 -14.93 -2.75 29.62
N THR A 14 -13.74 -2.15 29.46
CA THR A 14 -12.64 -2.79 28.73
C THR A 14 -12.12 -3.99 29.52
N GLN A 15 -11.99 -3.89 30.85
CA GLN A 15 -11.53 -4.99 31.69
C GLN A 15 -12.48 -6.20 31.66
N GLU A 16 -13.79 -5.99 31.69
CA GLU A 16 -14.79 -7.06 31.61
C GLU A 16 -14.75 -7.77 30.25
N MET A 17 -14.69 -7.01 29.14
CA MET A 17 -14.47 -7.60 27.81
C MET A 17 -13.15 -8.38 27.75
N PHE A 18 -12.06 -7.84 28.31
CA PHE A 18 -10.75 -8.50 28.33
C PHE A 18 -10.74 -9.79 29.14
N GLN A 19 -11.54 -9.89 30.21
CA GLN A 19 -11.69 -11.14 30.96
C GLN A 19 -12.41 -12.23 30.16
N GLN A 20 -13.24 -11.85 29.19
CA GLN A 20 -13.94 -12.78 28.29
C GLN A 20 -13.04 -13.28 27.15
N PHE A 21 -11.97 -12.54 26.80
CA PHE A 21 -11.01 -12.93 25.77
C PHE A 21 -9.76 -13.58 26.38
N SER A 22 -9.47 -14.82 26.01
CA SER A 22 -8.36 -15.60 26.57
C SER A 22 -6.97 -15.03 26.26
N SER A 23 -6.84 -14.18 25.23
CA SER A 23 -5.60 -13.51 24.85
C SER A 23 -5.91 -12.36 23.87
N PRO A 24 -5.64 -11.09 24.21
CA PRO A 24 -5.89 -9.96 23.32
C PRO A 24 -4.93 -9.94 22.13
N ASP A 25 -5.46 -9.70 20.92
CA ASP A 25 -4.72 -9.70 19.64
C ASP A 25 -4.03 -8.37 19.34
N HIS A 26 -3.45 -7.74 20.37
CA HIS A 26 -2.78 -6.45 20.25
C HIS A 26 -1.66 -6.32 21.28
N LEU A 27 -0.41 -6.15 20.82
CA LEU A 27 0.77 -6.25 21.70
C LEU A 27 0.73 -5.28 22.86
N TRP A 28 0.16 -4.09 22.67
CA TRP A 28 0.04 -3.09 23.72
C TRP A 28 -0.57 -3.66 25.00
N TYR A 29 -1.63 -4.46 24.90
CA TYR A 29 -2.26 -5.02 26.09
C TYR A 29 -1.43 -6.14 26.71
N SER A 30 -0.84 -7.00 25.88
CA SER A 30 0.06 -8.06 26.35
C SER A 30 1.31 -7.51 27.04
N MET A 31 1.84 -6.39 26.55
CA MET A 31 3.09 -5.79 27.02
C MET A 31 2.87 -4.78 28.13
N ASN A 32 1.81 -3.97 28.10
CA ASN A 32 1.66 -2.83 29.03
C ASN A 32 0.50 -3.00 30.02
N TYR A 33 -0.65 -3.52 29.58
CA TYR A 33 -1.84 -3.62 30.45
C TYR A 33 -1.70 -4.74 31.49
N ASN A 34 -1.28 -5.95 31.05
CA ASN A 34 -1.08 -7.09 31.96
C ASN A 34 0.07 -6.87 32.95
N GLN A 35 0.97 -5.91 32.69
CA GLN A 35 2.02 -5.56 33.66
C GLN A 35 1.50 -4.80 34.88
N GLN A 36 0.36 -4.09 34.77
CA GLN A 36 -0.21 -3.29 35.86
C GLN A 36 -1.14 -4.10 36.77
N ALA A 37 -1.94 -5.01 36.21
CA ALA A 37 -2.86 -5.86 36.98
C ALA A 37 -2.15 -6.74 38.01
N ASP A 38 -0.89 -7.11 37.73
CA ASP A 38 -0.09 -8.03 38.51
C ASP A 38 0.73 -7.34 39.64
N ARG A 39 0.56 -6.02 39.84
CA ARG A 39 1.38 -5.23 40.78
C ARG A 39 1.26 -5.69 42.24
N GLN A 40 0.06 -6.04 42.71
CA GLN A 40 -0.14 -6.49 44.10
C GLN A 40 0.36 -7.91 44.37
N ALA A 41 0.34 -8.79 43.37
CA ALA A 41 0.96 -10.11 43.44
C ALA A 41 2.49 -9.97 43.42
N ARG A 42 3.01 -9.11 42.53
CA ARG A 42 4.44 -8.79 42.41
C ARG A 42 5.03 -8.14 43.65
N GLU A 43 4.37 -7.19 44.29
CA GLU A 43 4.90 -6.57 45.51
C GLU A 43 5.11 -7.61 46.62
N LYS A 44 4.25 -8.63 46.73
CA LYS A 44 4.42 -9.74 47.69
C LYS A 44 5.45 -10.79 47.26
N GLU A 45 5.66 -10.99 45.96
CA GLU A 45 6.63 -11.94 45.40
C GLU A 45 8.06 -11.35 45.39
N ILE A 46 8.19 -10.06 45.05
CA ILE A 46 9.43 -9.27 45.10
C ILE A 46 9.94 -9.21 46.55
N ASP A 47 9.09 -8.89 47.52
CA ASP A 47 9.47 -8.87 48.95
C ASP A 47 9.93 -10.25 49.46
N ARG A 48 9.44 -11.33 48.85
CA ARG A 48 9.81 -12.72 49.19
C ARG A 48 11.10 -13.16 48.51
N GLU A 49 11.37 -12.70 47.30
CA GLU A 49 12.55 -13.11 46.51
C GLU A 49 13.75 -12.19 46.73
N GLU A 50 13.58 -10.88 46.89
CA GLU A 50 14.65 -9.95 47.32
C GLU A 50 15.23 -10.36 48.68
N LYS A 51 14.40 -10.87 49.59
CA LYS A 51 14.86 -11.43 50.88
C LYS A 51 15.62 -12.76 50.74
N LYS A 52 15.45 -13.48 49.62
CA LYS A 52 16.10 -14.80 49.41
C LYS A 52 17.39 -14.72 48.61
N LYS A 53 17.60 -13.65 47.84
CA LYS A 53 18.78 -13.53 46.96
C LYS A 53 19.23 -12.08 46.86
N ASN A 54 20.18 -11.71 47.73
CA ASN A 54 20.94 -10.47 47.63
C ASN A 54 21.53 -10.31 46.21
N GLY A 55 20.90 -9.49 45.37
CA GLY A 55 21.48 -9.00 44.12
C GLY A 55 21.72 -10.02 43.00
N ASP A 56 21.04 -11.17 42.98
CA ASP A 56 21.19 -12.17 41.91
C ASP A 56 20.53 -11.66 40.59
N PRO A 57 21.30 -11.41 39.51
CA PRO A 57 20.77 -10.96 38.22
C PRO A 57 19.74 -11.92 37.61
N ASP A 58 19.80 -13.21 37.96
CA ASP A 58 18.87 -14.22 37.44
C ASP A 58 17.46 -14.09 38.01
N ALA A 59 17.29 -13.55 39.23
CA ALA A 59 15.98 -13.30 39.82
C ALA A 59 15.21 -12.20 39.06
N VAL A 60 15.92 -11.14 38.64
CA VAL A 60 15.31 -10.05 37.86
C VAL A 60 14.98 -10.51 36.43
N ARG A 61 15.79 -11.40 35.85
CA ARG A 61 15.56 -12.01 34.52
C ARG A 61 14.34 -12.94 34.50
N TYR A 62 14.07 -13.61 35.62
CA TYR A 62 12.92 -14.50 35.80
C TYR A 62 11.57 -13.75 35.69
N MET A 63 11.50 -12.53 36.22
CA MET A 63 10.28 -11.70 36.24
C MET A 63 9.78 -11.28 34.85
N PHE A 64 10.68 -11.08 33.88
CA PHE A 64 10.31 -10.74 32.49
C PHE A 64 9.88 -11.97 31.66
N ARG A 65 10.45 -13.15 31.92
CA ARG A 65 10.16 -14.39 31.18
C ARG A 65 8.70 -14.82 31.27
N LYS A 66 8.04 -14.59 32.41
CA LYS A 66 6.65 -14.99 32.65
C LYS A 66 5.64 -14.22 31.78
N ASN A 67 5.95 -12.99 31.38
CA ASN A 67 5.02 -12.07 30.69
C ASN A 67 4.95 -12.23 29.16
N LEU A 68 5.89 -12.94 28.54
CA LEU A 68 5.95 -13.15 27.08
C LEU A 68 5.53 -14.56 26.64
N ASN A 69 5.05 -15.39 27.58
CA ASN A 69 4.66 -16.78 27.31
C ASN A 69 3.36 -16.94 26.50
N HIS A 70 2.77 -15.86 25.99
CA HIS A 70 1.67 -15.93 25.03
C HIS A 70 2.19 -16.09 23.59
N ARG A 71 2.84 -17.23 23.30
CA ARG A 71 3.29 -17.57 21.93
C ARG A 71 2.15 -17.42 20.92
N ASP A 72 0.94 -17.87 21.29
CA ASP A 72 -0.25 -17.79 20.46
C ASP A 72 -0.64 -16.34 20.09
N GLY A 73 -0.39 -15.37 20.98
CA GLY A 73 -0.67 -13.96 20.72
C GLY A 73 0.30 -13.36 19.70
N LEU A 74 1.60 -13.68 19.81
CA LEU A 74 2.60 -13.26 18.83
C LEU A 74 2.32 -13.86 17.45
N GLU A 75 1.95 -15.14 17.37
CA GLU A 75 1.61 -15.79 16.10
C GLU A 75 0.43 -15.12 15.39
N ARG A 76 -0.65 -14.79 16.13
CA ARG A 76 -1.81 -14.09 15.56
C ARG A 76 -1.47 -12.68 15.10
N ILE A 77 -0.66 -11.95 15.86
CA ILE A 77 -0.20 -10.60 15.51
C ILE A 77 0.71 -10.62 14.29
N THR A 78 1.59 -11.62 14.18
CA THR A 78 2.41 -11.86 12.99
C THR A 78 1.53 -12.17 11.77
N ALA A 79 0.50 -13.01 11.92
CA ALA A 79 -0.43 -13.32 10.83
C ALA A 79 -1.23 -12.09 10.37
N LEU A 80 -1.69 -11.26 11.30
CA LEU A 80 -2.32 -9.98 10.99
C LEU A 80 -1.36 -9.05 10.26
N GLY A 81 -0.13 -8.92 10.75
CA GLY A 81 0.92 -8.13 10.11
C GLY A 81 1.15 -8.54 8.65
N ARG A 82 1.26 -9.85 8.36
CA ARG A 82 1.39 -10.36 6.98
C ARG A 82 0.19 -10.01 6.11
N THR A 83 -1.01 -10.01 6.69
CA THR A 83 -2.23 -9.64 5.97
C THR A 83 -2.23 -8.15 5.63
N VAL A 84 -1.84 -7.29 6.57
CA VAL A 84 -1.71 -5.84 6.36
C VAL A 84 -0.60 -5.54 5.33
N ASP A 85 0.52 -6.25 5.39
CA ASP A 85 1.59 -6.10 4.40
C ASP A 85 1.12 -6.49 2.98
N LYS A 86 0.39 -7.60 2.85
CA LYS A 86 -0.21 -7.99 1.58
C LYS A 86 -1.17 -6.92 1.04
N GLN A 87 -1.99 -6.32 1.90
CA GLN A 87 -2.89 -5.22 1.52
C GLN A 87 -2.10 -3.97 1.11
N ARG A 88 -0.99 -3.66 1.79
CA ARG A 88 -0.07 -2.59 1.40
C ARG A 88 0.48 -2.82 0.00
N LEU A 89 0.95 -4.02 -0.33
CA LEU A 89 1.44 -4.34 -1.68
C LEU A 89 0.34 -4.20 -2.75
N GLN A 90 -0.90 -4.59 -2.44
CA GLN A 90 -2.04 -4.39 -3.35
C GLN A 90 -2.34 -2.91 -3.57
N ALA A 91 -2.30 -2.09 -2.51
CA ALA A 91 -2.49 -0.65 -2.61
C ALA A 91 -1.37 0.03 -3.41
N LEU A 92 -0.11 -0.43 -3.23
CA LEU A 92 1.02 0.04 -4.04
C LEU A 92 0.87 -0.34 -5.51
N ALA A 93 0.32 -1.51 -5.82
CA ALA A 93 0.00 -1.92 -7.19
C ALA A 93 -1.12 -1.09 -7.83
N ASP A 94 -1.91 -0.39 -7.02
CA ASP A 94 -2.94 0.54 -7.48
C ASP A 94 -2.42 1.95 -7.75
N LEU A 95 -1.17 2.24 -7.42
CA LEU A 95 -0.55 3.54 -7.72
C LEU A 95 -0.49 3.78 -9.24
N PRO A 96 -0.60 5.06 -9.68
CA PRO A 96 -0.41 5.44 -11.07
C PRO A 96 0.97 5.04 -11.62
N GLU A 97 1.08 4.88 -12.94
CA GLU A 97 2.32 4.46 -13.61
C GLU A 97 3.52 5.40 -13.37
N HIS A 98 3.27 6.67 -13.05
CA HIS A 98 4.30 7.65 -12.73
C HIS A 98 4.86 7.52 -11.30
N TYR A 99 4.54 6.43 -10.59
CA TYR A 99 5.19 6.03 -9.36
C TYR A 99 6.00 4.76 -9.58
N GLN A 100 7.27 4.82 -9.23
CA GLN A 100 8.12 3.65 -9.10
C GLN A 100 8.12 3.16 -7.66
N VAL A 101 7.97 1.85 -7.46
CA VAL A 101 8.00 1.19 -6.15
C VAL A 101 9.34 0.47 -6.01
N ARG A 102 9.98 0.59 -4.84
CA ARG A 102 11.16 -0.20 -4.48
C ARG A 102 10.94 -0.89 -3.15
N ILE A 103 11.31 -2.18 -3.10
CA ILE A 103 11.26 -3.01 -1.91
C ILE A 103 12.65 -3.59 -1.69
N LEU A 104 13.29 -3.23 -0.58
CA LEU A 104 14.54 -3.83 -0.16
C LEU A 104 14.29 -4.76 1.02
N GLN A 105 14.65 -6.03 0.89
CA GLN A 105 14.68 -6.94 2.02
C GLN A 105 16.00 -6.79 2.76
N ALA A 106 15.93 -6.55 4.06
CA ALA A 106 17.10 -6.30 4.91
C ALA A 106 17.11 -7.26 6.11
N THR A 107 18.30 -7.74 6.46
CA THR A 107 18.52 -8.62 7.63
C THR A 107 19.07 -7.81 8.79
N PRO A 108 18.43 -7.76 9.96
CA PRO A 108 19.00 -7.07 11.12
C PRO A 108 20.28 -7.76 11.59
N MET A 109 21.33 -7.01 11.89
CA MET A 109 22.59 -7.55 12.44
C MET A 109 22.44 -7.98 13.91
N GLY A 110 21.46 -7.41 14.61
CA GLY A 110 21.26 -7.60 16.03
C GLY A 110 19.87 -7.14 16.48
N GLY A 111 19.74 -6.88 17.79
CA GLY A 111 18.49 -6.36 18.33
C GLY A 111 18.13 -5.00 17.72
N ILE A 112 16.85 -4.79 17.47
CA ILE A 112 16.28 -3.52 17.09
C ILE A 112 15.61 -2.93 18.33
N ILE A 113 15.87 -1.65 18.57
CA ILE A 113 15.18 -0.90 19.61
C ILE A 113 14.51 0.28 18.93
N HIS A 114 13.21 0.44 19.05
CA HIS A 114 12.53 1.61 18.53
C HIS A 114 11.40 2.01 19.46
N GLY A 115 11.29 3.29 19.76
CA GLY A 115 10.27 3.84 20.65
C GLY A 115 10.73 4.17 22.06
N LEU A 116 12.03 4.04 22.40
CA LEU A 116 12.57 4.46 23.70
C LEU A 116 12.30 5.95 23.97
N GLY A 117 11.93 6.28 25.21
CA GLY A 117 11.64 7.67 25.63
C GLY A 117 10.25 8.18 25.27
N GLY A 118 9.36 7.32 24.73
CA GLY A 118 7.93 7.63 24.62
C GLY A 118 7.31 7.85 26.00
N ALA A 119 6.28 8.69 26.08
CA ALA A 119 5.58 9.00 27.33
C ALA A 119 4.90 7.73 27.90
N HIS A 120 5.63 6.99 28.74
CA HIS A 120 5.14 5.82 29.42
C HIS A 120 5.77 5.73 30.81
N VAL A 121 5.03 5.18 31.78
CA VAL A 121 5.41 5.09 33.21
C VAL A 121 6.72 4.29 33.44
N ARG A 122 7.18 3.56 32.42
CA ARG A 122 8.47 2.89 32.37
C ARG A 122 9.11 3.21 31.01
N GLU A 123 10.35 3.68 31.00
CA GLU A 123 11.14 4.16 29.84
C GLU A 123 11.44 3.11 28.74
N ASN A 124 10.66 2.02 28.70
CA ASN A 124 10.88 0.79 27.93
C ASN A 124 9.86 0.61 26.79
N SER A 125 9.43 1.69 26.15
CA SER A 125 8.42 1.64 25.11
C SER A 125 8.98 1.05 23.81
N LEU A 126 8.30 0.03 23.29
CA LEU A 126 8.41 -0.38 21.89
C LEU A 126 7.38 0.38 21.06
N THR A 127 7.70 0.66 19.80
CA THR A 127 6.73 1.24 18.86
C THR A 127 5.78 0.18 18.34
N ILE A 128 4.54 0.23 18.84
CA ILE A 128 3.44 -0.67 18.50
C ILE A 128 2.44 0.11 17.64
N HIS A 129 2.00 -0.50 16.55
CA HIS A 129 1.01 0.09 15.66
C HIS A 129 -0.31 0.27 16.42
N PRO A 130 -0.89 1.48 16.48
CA PRO A 130 -2.02 1.78 17.38
C PRO A 130 -3.31 1.05 17.03
N VAL A 131 -3.49 0.69 15.75
CA VAL A 131 -4.66 -0.07 15.27
C VAL A 131 -4.41 -1.58 15.29
N TYR A 132 -3.35 -2.04 14.64
CA TYR A 132 -3.08 -3.47 14.43
C TYR A 132 -2.29 -4.15 15.56
N GLY A 133 -1.68 -3.39 16.47
CA GLY A 133 -0.99 -3.96 17.61
C GLY A 133 0.31 -4.73 17.32
N PHE A 134 0.83 -4.71 16.09
CA PHE A 134 2.15 -5.27 15.78
C PHE A 134 3.27 -4.23 15.89
N LEU A 135 4.52 -4.69 15.93
CA LEU A 135 5.70 -3.83 16.02
C LEU A 135 6.09 -3.26 14.65
N TYR A 136 6.40 -1.97 14.63
CA TYR A 136 6.82 -1.29 13.40
C TYR A 136 7.80 -0.16 13.68
N ILE A 137 8.53 0.23 12.63
CA ILE A 137 9.33 1.45 12.60
C ILE A 137 8.62 2.43 11.67
N PRO A 138 8.29 3.66 12.11
CA PRO A 138 7.68 4.66 11.26
C PRO A 138 8.55 5.00 10.06
N GLY A 139 7.95 5.23 8.89
CA GLY A 139 8.64 5.67 7.67
C GLY A 139 9.34 7.02 7.84
N SER A 140 8.90 7.83 8.81
CA SER A 140 9.60 9.07 9.21
C SER A 140 10.97 8.80 9.84
N SER A 141 11.13 7.72 10.61
CA SER A 141 12.42 7.30 11.17
C SER A 141 13.37 6.87 10.05
N LEU A 142 12.86 6.12 9.06
CA LEU A 142 13.63 5.76 7.87
C LEU A 142 14.06 7.00 7.09
N LYS A 143 13.12 7.89 6.75
CA LYS A 143 13.41 9.16 6.07
C LYS A 143 14.47 9.97 6.83
N GLY A 144 14.36 10.05 8.15
CA GLY A 144 15.27 10.80 9.01
C GLY A 144 16.70 10.25 8.97
N VAL A 145 16.87 8.93 9.08
CA VAL A 145 18.18 8.28 9.02
C VAL A 145 18.82 8.43 7.64
N VAL A 146 18.06 8.21 6.57
CA VAL A 146 18.58 8.37 5.20
C VAL A 146 18.96 9.83 4.94
N ARG A 147 18.15 10.79 5.40
CA ARG A 147 18.48 12.22 5.31
C ARG A 147 19.72 12.57 6.11
N ARG A 148 19.85 12.05 7.34
CA ARG A 148 21.04 12.31 8.17
C ARG A 148 22.30 11.79 7.48
N TRP A 149 22.25 10.55 7.00
CA TRP A 149 23.35 9.96 6.24
C TRP A 149 23.71 10.80 5.01
N PHE A 150 22.70 11.25 4.26
CA PHE A 150 22.91 12.13 3.10
C PHE A 150 23.63 13.43 3.47
N ILE A 151 23.26 14.06 4.60
CA ILE A 151 23.92 15.28 5.09
C ILE A 151 25.39 15.01 5.45
N GLU A 152 25.68 13.88 6.11
CA GLU A 152 27.06 13.49 6.44
C GLU A 152 27.88 13.25 5.17
N ALA A 153 27.36 12.45 4.25
CA ALA A 153 28.07 12.01 3.06
C ALA A 153 28.26 13.13 2.02
N PHE A 154 27.25 13.96 1.80
CA PHE A 154 27.23 14.90 0.67
C PHE A 154 27.22 16.38 1.06
N LEU A 155 26.96 16.71 2.33
CA LEU A 155 26.92 18.09 2.83
C LEU A 155 27.94 18.33 3.96
N GLY A 156 28.92 17.44 4.12
CA GLY A 156 29.99 17.56 5.11
C GLY A 156 29.49 17.59 6.55
N GLY A 157 28.38 16.92 6.84
CA GLY A 157 27.76 16.86 8.17
C GLY A 157 27.08 18.14 8.64
N LYS A 158 26.98 19.16 7.78
CA LYS A 158 26.41 20.47 8.12
C LYS A 158 25.07 20.70 7.44
N GLU A 159 24.02 20.77 8.24
CA GLU A 159 22.67 21.06 7.77
C GLU A 159 22.54 22.46 7.15
N SER A 160 23.42 23.40 7.51
CA SER A 160 23.48 24.74 6.89
C SER A 160 23.75 24.70 5.38
N HIS A 161 24.40 23.64 4.86
CA HIS A 161 24.63 23.51 3.43
C HIS A 161 23.38 23.02 2.66
N TRP A 162 22.28 22.71 3.34
CA TRP A 162 21.03 22.27 2.73
C TRP A 162 20.42 23.31 1.78
N ASP A 163 20.66 24.59 2.05
CA ASP A 163 20.16 25.73 1.25
C ASP A 163 21.26 26.40 0.41
N GLU A 164 22.47 25.83 0.40
CA GLU A 164 23.60 26.38 -0.35
C GLU A 164 23.33 26.36 -1.86
N LYS A 165 23.70 27.46 -2.53
CA LYS A 165 23.50 27.65 -3.98
C LYS A 165 24.83 27.77 -4.73
N THR A 166 25.94 27.70 -4.01
CA THR A 166 27.30 27.75 -4.57
C THR A 166 27.98 26.38 -4.50
N GLU A 167 28.96 26.18 -5.39
CA GLU A 167 29.79 24.98 -5.36
C GLU A 167 30.68 24.97 -4.10
N PRO A 168 31.01 23.79 -3.54
CA PRO A 168 30.78 22.45 -4.09
C PRO A 168 29.43 21.82 -3.71
N TRP A 169 28.61 22.48 -2.90
CA TRP A 169 27.42 21.87 -2.28
C TRP A 169 26.14 21.99 -3.12
N ARG A 170 26.10 22.93 -4.07
CA ARG A 170 24.91 23.26 -4.87
C ARG A 170 24.20 22.03 -5.46
N GLN A 171 24.94 21.12 -6.09
CA GLN A 171 24.37 19.97 -6.78
C GLN A 171 23.75 18.98 -5.80
N ALA A 172 24.50 18.59 -4.76
CA ALA A 172 24.03 17.72 -3.69
C ALA A 172 22.82 18.32 -2.98
N ALA A 173 22.87 19.59 -2.59
CA ALA A 173 21.76 20.27 -1.92
C ALA A 173 20.49 20.27 -2.80
N THR A 174 20.63 20.47 -4.11
CA THR A 174 19.50 20.41 -5.05
C THR A 174 18.89 19.01 -5.12
N LEU A 175 19.71 17.97 -5.18
CA LEU A 175 19.26 16.58 -5.19
C LEU A 175 18.58 16.19 -3.87
N GLY A 176 19.16 16.60 -2.73
CA GLY A 176 18.59 16.37 -1.41
C GLY A 176 17.21 17.02 -1.25
N ARG A 177 17.06 18.28 -1.69
CA ARG A 177 15.77 18.99 -1.70
C ARG A 177 14.74 18.32 -2.60
N LEU A 178 15.16 17.76 -3.74
CA LEU A 178 14.28 17.00 -4.63
C LEU A 178 13.75 15.73 -3.94
N VAL A 179 14.62 14.96 -3.31
CA VAL A 179 14.27 13.68 -2.67
C VAL A 179 13.43 13.89 -1.41
N PHE A 180 13.92 14.70 -0.48
CA PHE A 180 13.35 14.83 0.87
C PHE A 180 12.30 15.94 1.00
N GLY A 181 12.27 16.87 0.04
CA GLY A 181 11.43 18.06 0.08
C GLY A 181 12.04 19.21 0.87
N THR A 182 11.29 20.30 0.92
CA THR A 182 11.60 21.52 1.70
C THR A 182 10.33 21.97 2.42
N GLN A 183 10.40 23.11 3.12
CA GLN A 183 9.19 23.75 3.65
C GLN A 183 8.26 24.27 2.54
N ALA A 184 8.79 24.56 1.35
CA ALA A 184 8.04 25.10 0.23
C ALA A 184 7.61 24.04 -0.81
N SER A 185 8.19 22.84 -0.76
CA SER A 185 7.98 21.80 -1.77
C SER A 185 7.94 20.41 -1.16
N VAL A 186 7.01 19.59 -1.66
CA VAL A 186 6.93 18.17 -1.31
C VAL A 186 8.06 17.40 -2.00
N GLY A 187 8.73 16.51 -1.26
CA GLY A 187 9.76 15.64 -1.82
C GLY A 187 9.20 14.64 -2.84
N ALA A 188 10.06 14.15 -3.72
CA ALA A 188 9.69 13.15 -4.73
C ALA A 188 9.51 11.74 -4.15
N VAL A 189 9.98 11.49 -2.92
CA VAL A 189 10.03 10.16 -2.32
C VAL A 189 9.11 10.04 -1.11
N GLN A 190 8.30 8.98 -1.10
CA GLN A 190 7.55 8.54 0.07
C GLN A 190 8.24 7.33 0.70
N PHE A 191 8.59 7.45 1.98
CA PHE A 191 9.10 6.34 2.78
C PHE A 191 7.94 5.72 3.56
N PHE A 192 7.80 4.40 3.52
CA PHE A 192 6.72 3.69 4.22
C PHE A 192 7.22 3.12 5.54
N ASP A 193 6.27 2.81 6.41
CA ASP A 193 6.51 2.12 7.67
C ASP A 193 7.14 0.75 7.44
N ILE A 194 8.07 0.36 8.30
CA ILE A 194 8.75 -0.95 8.25
C ILE A 194 8.07 -1.85 9.28
N PHE A 195 7.49 -2.96 8.83
CA PHE A 195 6.80 -3.90 9.71
C PHE A 195 7.78 -4.98 10.19
N LEU A 196 7.83 -5.19 11.51
CA LEU A 196 8.77 -6.12 12.16
C LEU A 196 8.05 -7.44 12.48
N ILE A 197 7.77 -8.21 11.43
CA ILE A 197 6.85 -9.37 11.49
C ILE A 197 7.59 -10.70 11.36
N GLU A 198 8.52 -10.80 10.43
CA GLU A 198 9.10 -12.09 10.04
C GLU A 198 10.06 -12.65 11.09
N GLY A 199 9.70 -13.80 11.66
CA GLY A 199 10.44 -14.40 12.77
C GLY A 199 10.44 -13.57 14.04
N LEU A 200 9.42 -12.73 14.27
CA LEU A 200 9.34 -11.80 15.39
C LEU A 200 9.58 -12.49 16.75
N GLN A 201 10.54 -11.95 17.49
CA GLN A 201 10.80 -12.25 18.89
C GLN A 201 11.00 -10.95 19.67
N VAL A 202 10.38 -10.87 20.85
CA VAL A 202 10.60 -9.78 21.80
C VAL A 202 11.38 -10.34 22.98
N LYS A 203 12.56 -9.78 23.25
CA LYS A 203 13.46 -10.26 24.32
C LYS A 203 13.80 -9.14 25.30
N PRO A 204 13.93 -9.43 26.59
CA PRO A 204 14.51 -8.48 27.53
C PRO A 204 16.02 -8.37 27.32
N ASP A 205 16.55 -7.15 27.46
CA ASP A 205 17.97 -6.83 27.43
C ASP A 205 18.30 -5.83 28.56
N ILE A 206 19.59 -5.69 28.91
CA ILE A 206 20.05 -4.88 30.03
C ILE A 206 21.20 -3.98 29.58
N LEU A 207 21.10 -2.69 29.90
CA LEU A 207 22.21 -1.75 29.81
C LEU A 207 22.54 -1.22 31.19
N THR A 208 23.81 -1.25 31.54
CA THR A 208 24.31 -0.84 32.85
C THR A 208 25.21 0.38 32.67
N PRO A 209 24.67 1.61 32.54
CA PRO A 209 25.49 2.81 32.45
C PRO A 209 26.35 2.97 33.71
N HIS A 210 27.67 3.06 33.51
CA HIS A 210 28.66 3.15 34.58
C HIS A 210 28.87 4.60 35.08
N PHE A 211 28.59 5.61 34.25
CA PHE A 211 28.91 7.03 34.52
C PHE A 211 27.72 7.97 34.29
N SER A 212 26.51 7.59 34.71
CA SER A 212 25.29 8.39 34.49
C SER A 212 25.41 9.83 35.04
N GLY A 213 26.07 10.03 36.19
CA GLY A 213 26.32 11.34 36.80
C GLY A 213 27.28 12.24 36.00
N TYR A 214 28.33 11.68 35.40
CA TYR A 214 29.28 12.43 34.55
C TYR A 214 28.59 13.01 33.31
N TYR A 215 27.79 12.18 32.63
CA TYR A 215 27.07 12.58 31.41
C TYR A 215 25.90 13.53 31.70
N ALA A 216 25.14 13.30 32.79
CA ALA A 216 24.02 14.18 33.17
C ALA A 216 24.49 15.55 33.69
N GLY A 217 25.63 15.59 34.38
CA GLY A 217 26.18 16.80 34.98
C GLY A 217 27.09 17.65 34.08
N LYS A 218 27.21 17.32 32.78
CA LYS A 218 28.19 17.94 31.85
C LYS A 218 29.61 18.00 32.45
N GLY A 219 30.05 16.93 33.11
CA GLY A 219 31.41 16.83 33.67
C GLY A 219 31.63 17.45 35.06
N THR A 220 30.57 17.73 35.82
CA THR A 220 30.69 18.23 37.21
C THR A 220 31.10 17.18 38.24
N GLN A 221 30.96 15.89 37.94
CA GLN A 221 31.47 14.77 38.75
C GLN A 221 32.50 13.99 37.95
N ALA A 222 33.69 13.74 38.49
CA ALA A 222 34.69 12.92 37.81
C ALA A 222 34.16 11.49 37.55
N PRO A 223 34.46 10.88 36.39
CA PRO A 223 34.11 9.47 36.17
C PRO A 223 35.01 8.61 37.06
N GLU A 224 34.47 8.18 38.20
CA GLU A 224 35.17 7.30 39.13
C GLU A 224 34.75 5.84 38.90
N ASP A 225 35.72 4.93 38.83
CA ASP A 225 35.48 3.48 38.67
C ASP A 225 34.76 2.83 39.88
N THR A 226 34.48 3.61 40.92
CA THR A 226 33.82 3.21 42.17
C THR A 226 32.29 3.32 42.10
N LEU A 227 31.74 3.87 41.01
CA LEU A 227 30.30 4.05 40.85
C LEU A 227 29.60 2.71 40.57
N ASN A 228 28.58 2.40 41.37
CA ASN A 228 27.78 1.20 41.17
C ASN A 228 27.00 1.29 39.85
N PRO A 229 27.06 0.27 38.98
CA PRO A 229 26.37 0.30 37.71
C PRO A 229 24.86 0.12 37.95
N VAL A 230 24.04 1.01 37.38
CA VAL A 230 22.57 0.96 37.55
C VAL A 230 21.96 0.18 36.38
N PRO A 231 21.43 -1.05 36.57
CA PRO A 231 20.89 -1.84 35.46
C PRO A 231 19.56 -1.29 34.94
N ASN A 232 19.58 -0.78 33.72
CA ASN A 232 18.39 -0.37 32.99
C ASN A 232 17.98 -1.48 32.02
N GLN A 233 16.94 -2.20 32.38
CA GLN A 233 16.37 -3.29 31.56
C GLN A 233 15.36 -2.72 30.57
N PHE A 234 15.34 -3.19 29.32
CA PHE A 234 14.40 -2.79 28.28
C PHE A 234 14.12 -3.95 27.32
N TYR A 235 13.16 -3.79 26.40
CA TYR A 235 12.89 -4.81 25.38
C TYR A 235 13.64 -4.51 24.08
N ILE A 236 14.15 -5.57 23.46
CA ILE A 236 14.67 -5.58 22.10
C ILE A 236 13.75 -6.41 21.21
N ILE A 237 13.70 -6.02 19.93
CA ILE A 237 12.98 -6.72 18.88
C ILE A 237 14.01 -7.47 18.04
N GLN A 238 13.73 -8.73 17.74
CA GLN A 238 14.48 -9.52 16.78
C GLN A 238 13.53 -10.01 15.70
N VAL A 239 13.93 -9.83 14.46
CA VAL A 239 13.26 -10.36 13.26
C VAL A 239 14.31 -10.97 12.36
N GLN A 240 13.91 -11.92 11.51
CA GLN A 240 14.81 -12.51 10.53
C GLN A 240 15.08 -11.54 9.39
N THR A 241 14.03 -10.92 8.87
CA THR A 241 14.10 -9.94 7.79
C THR A 241 13.09 -8.83 8.01
N ALA A 242 13.34 -7.67 7.41
CA ALA A 242 12.41 -6.57 7.35
C ALA A 242 12.40 -5.99 5.93
N ASP A 243 11.21 -5.75 5.40
CA ASP A 243 11.04 -5.16 4.07
C ASP A 243 10.97 -3.63 4.21
N ILE A 244 11.92 -2.95 3.56
CA ILE A 244 12.06 -1.50 3.47
C ILE A 244 11.39 -1.05 2.18
N VAL A 245 10.32 -0.28 2.30
CA VAL A 245 9.50 0.12 1.14
C VAL A 245 9.51 1.62 0.96
N PHE A 246 9.75 2.06 -0.28
CA PHE A 246 9.64 3.46 -0.67
C PHE A 246 9.15 3.59 -2.11
N THR A 247 8.54 4.73 -2.41
CA THR A 247 8.10 5.05 -3.79
C THR A 247 8.71 6.35 -4.25
N LEU A 248 9.16 6.38 -5.50
CA LEU A 248 9.59 7.57 -6.20
C LEU A 248 8.47 8.02 -7.14
N ARG A 249 8.04 9.27 -7.00
CA ARG A 249 7.16 9.93 -7.97
C ARG A 249 8.00 10.53 -9.09
N ASP A 250 7.59 10.31 -10.34
CA ASP A 250 8.19 10.97 -11.48
C ASP A 250 8.12 12.49 -11.32
N THR A 251 9.23 13.16 -11.61
CA THR A 251 9.38 14.59 -11.37
C THR A 251 10.18 15.24 -12.48
N PRO A 252 9.66 16.29 -13.15
CA PRO A 252 10.41 17.04 -14.15
C PRO A 252 11.71 17.63 -13.62
N ALA A 253 11.79 17.87 -12.30
CA ALA A 253 12.99 18.40 -11.66
C ALA A 253 14.17 17.40 -11.67
N ALA A 254 13.92 16.09 -11.75
CA ALA A 254 14.99 15.11 -11.95
C ALA A 254 15.59 15.23 -13.36
N ALA A 255 14.72 15.38 -14.38
CA ALA A 255 15.14 15.56 -15.77
C ALA A 255 15.97 16.85 -15.96
N ALA A 256 15.64 17.93 -15.24
CA ALA A 256 16.44 19.16 -15.21
C ALA A 256 17.87 18.96 -14.65
N MET A 257 18.11 17.87 -13.93
CA MET A 257 19.43 17.46 -13.43
C MET A 257 20.09 16.37 -14.29
N ASN A 258 19.54 16.08 -15.47
CA ASN A 258 19.94 14.96 -16.34
C ASN A 258 19.88 13.59 -15.64
N LEU A 259 18.95 13.41 -14.70
CA LEU A 259 18.71 12.13 -14.03
C LEU A 259 17.41 11.53 -14.54
N SER A 260 17.47 10.28 -15.01
CA SER A 260 16.26 9.49 -15.24
C SER A 260 15.62 9.08 -13.91
N ALA A 261 14.37 8.64 -13.95
CA ALA A 261 13.69 8.08 -12.77
C ALA A 261 14.43 6.83 -12.25
N ASP A 262 14.98 6.01 -13.16
CA ASP A 262 15.75 4.81 -12.83
C ASP A 262 17.09 5.14 -12.16
N ASP A 263 17.77 6.20 -12.63
CA ASP A 263 19.00 6.68 -11.96
C ASP A 263 18.70 7.16 -10.55
N LEU A 264 17.63 7.94 -10.39
CA LEU A 264 17.27 8.54 -9.11
C LEU A 264 16.85 7.48 -8.08
N ILE A 265 16.05 6.48 -8.49
CA ILE A 265 15.66 5.39 -7.59
C ILE A 265 16.84 4.47 -7.28
N GLY A 266 17.80 4.31 -8.21
CA GLY A 266 19.05 3.59 -8.00
C GLY A 266 19.91 4.27 -6.93
N LEU A 267 20.16 5.57 -7.09
CA LEU A 267 20.87 6.39 -6.10
C LEU A 267 20.20 6.32 -4.72
N LEU A 268 18.87 6.48 -4.68
CA LEU A 268 18.11 6.38 -3.43
C LEU A 268 18.24 4.99 -2.79
N THR A 269 18.24 3.92 -3.60
CA THR A 269 18.44 2.55 -3.12
C THR A 269 19.79 2.40 -2.44
N ASP A 270 20.84 2.97 -3.03
CA ASP A 270 22.18 2.97 -2.43
C ASP A 270 22.23 3.80 -1.15
N TRP A 271 21.57 4.97 -1.12
CA TRP A 271 21.51 5.79 0.10
C TRP A 271 20.80 5.08 1.24
N VAL A 272 19.67 4.41 0.95
CA VAL A 272 18.94 3.62 1.95
C VAL A 272 19.81 2.47 2.45
N ARG A 273 20.46 1.72 1.54
CA ARG A 273 21.36 0.62 1.90
C ARG A 273 22.46 1.10 2.84
N THR A 274 23.20 2.12 2.43
CA THR A 274 24.36 2.62 3.19
C THR A 274 23.94 3.26 4.51
N ALA A 275 22.84 4.02 4.54
CA ALA A 275 22.34 4.60 5.78
C ALA A 275 21.93 3.53 6.82
N LEU A 276 21.31 2.43 6.39
CA LEU A 276 20.92 1.34 7.29
C LEU A 276 22.12 0.53 7.81
N GLN A 277 23.18 0.41 7.01
CA GLN A 277 24.44 -0.22 7.42
C GLN A 277 25.24 0.72 8.36
N GLU A 278 25.45 1.97 7.96
CA GLU A 278 26.36 2.93 8.61
C GLU A 278 25.75 3.76 9.73
N LEU A 279 24.43 3.97 9.78
CA LEU A 279 23.75 4.64 10.91
C LEU A 279 22.75 3.74 11.66
N GLY A 280 22.04 2.85 10.97
CA GLY A 280 21.00 2.00 11.57
C GLY A 280 19.72 2.76 11.95
N LEU A 281 18.68 2.03 12.35
CA LEU A 281 17.37 2.55 12.73
C LEU A 281 17.08 2.40 14.22
N GLY A 282 16.44 3.40 14.79
CA GLY A 282 15.92 3.36 16.16
C GLY A 282 16.90 3.86 17.21
N GLY A 283 16.77 3.33 18.43
CA GLY A 283 17.50 3.77 19.61
C GLY A 283 18.82 3.04 19.79
N LYS A 284 19.77 3.72 20.44
CA LYS A 284 21.07 3.16 20.86
C LYS A 284 21.89 2.56 19.72
N THR A 285 21.80 3.17 18.53
CA THR A 285 22.55 2.78 17.34
C THR A 285 24.08 2.90 17.49
N SER A 286 24.55 3.74 18.42
CA SER A 286 25.96 3.84 18.81
C SER A 286 26.49 2.60 19.53
N SER A 287 25.60 1.82 20.16
CA SER A 287 25.92 0.53 20.79
C SER A 287 25.66 -0.66 19.87
N GLY A 288 25.40 -0.41 18.57
CA GLY A 288 25.23 -1.46 17.56
C GLY A 288 23.80 -1.95 17.31
N TYR A 289 22.80 -1.43 18.03
CA TYR A 289 21.39 -1.81 17.79
C TYR A 289 20.86 -1.21 16.48
N GLY A 290 19.90 -1.90 15.87
CA GLY A 290 19.16 -1.38 14.72
C GLY A 290 19.93 -1.32 13.40
N ARG A 291 21.08 -1.98 13.30
CA ARG A 291 21.88 -2.11 12.08
C ARG A 291 21.34 -3.21 11.18
N PHE A 292 21.48 -3.03 9.87
CA PHE A 292 21.06 -4.02 8.88
C PHE A 292 22.22 -4.43 7.98
N MET A 293 22.17 -5.67 7.52
CA MET A 293 23.06 -6.30 6.55
C MET A 293 22.24 -7.00 5.45
N ASP A 294 22.93 -7.51 4.44
CA ASP A 294 22.34 -8.30 3.34
C ASP A 294 21.11 -7.64 2.70
N ILE A 295 21.22 -6.34 2.41
CA ILE A 295 20.11 -5.53 1.89
C ILE A 295 19.99 -5.72 0.38
N GLN A 296 19.00 -6.50 -0.03
CA GLN A 296 18.77 -6.90 -1.41
C GLN A 296 17.50 -6.25 -1.96
N ASP A 297 17.55 -5.81 -3.22
CA ASP A 297 16.36 -5.37 -3.92
C ASP A 297 15.55 -6.60 -4.35
N VAL A 298 14.35 -6.73 -3.79
CA VAL A 298 13.44 -7.85 -4.03
C VAL A 298 12.17 -7.41 -4.77
N THR A 299 12.23 -6.24 -5.42
CA THR A 299 11.05 -5.62 -6.07
C THR A 299 10.49 -6.51 -7.17
N LEU A 300 11.35 -7.14 -7.98
CA LEU A 300 10.91 -8.01 -9.08
C LEU A 300 10.25 -9.28 -8.54
N GLU A 301 10.76 -9.85 -7.46
CA GLU A 301 10.28 -11.09 -6.86
C GLU A 301 8.99 -10.88 -6.07
N ARG A 302 8.90 -9.77 -5.31
CA ARG A 302 7.80 -9.52 -4.36
C ARG A 302 6.69 -8.68 -4.94
N PHE A 303 7.00 -7.68 -5.76
CA PHE A 303 6.02 -6.67 -6.18
C PHE A 303 5.50 -6.88 -7.60
N LEU A 304 6.36 -7.26 -8.55
CA LEU A 304 5.94 -7.42 -9.95
C LEU A 304 4.79 -8.41 -10.13
N PRO A 305 4.78 -9.61 -9.51
CA PRO A 305 3.66 -10.55 -9.63
C PRO A 305 2.35 -9.98 -9.06
N VAL A 306 2.43 -9.16 -8.00
CA VAL A 306 1.25 -8.52 -7.40
C VAL A 306 0.70 -7.45 -8.34
N LYS A 307 1.58 -6.64 -8.95
CA LYS A 307 1.21 -5.60 -9.91
C LYS A 307 0.56 -6.18 -11.16
N GLU A 308 1.14 -7.22 -11.74
CA GLU A 308 0.59 -7.89 -12.93
C GLU A 308 -0.79 -8.49 -12.66
N LYS A 309 -0.93 -9.23 -11.56
CA LYS A 309 -2.22 -9.79 -11.15
C LYS A 309 -3.28 -8.70 -10.96
N ARG A 310 -2.91 -7.59 -10.32
CA ARG A 310 -3.84 -6.47 -10.08
C ARG A 310 -4.26 -5.79 -11.39
N LEU A 311 -3.35 -5.66 -12.36
CA LEU A 311 -3.65 -5.12 -13.68
C LEU A 311 -4.63 -6.02 -14.44
N GLU A 312 -4.46 -7.35 -14.38
CA GLU A 312 -5.41 -8.30 -14.96
C GLU A 312 -6.79 -8.22 -14.30
N GLU A 313 -6.85 -8.11 -12.97
CA GLU A 313 -8.10 -7.96 -12.23
C GLU A 313 -8.83 -6.68 -12.64
N LYS A 314 -8.13 -5.55 -12.77
CA LYS A 314 -8.71 -4.28 -13.24
C LYS A 314 -9.28 -4.40 -14.66
N LYS A 315 -8.52 -4.99 -15.59
CA LYS A 315 -9.00 -5.23 -16.97
C LYS A 315 -10.27 -6.08 -17.00
N LYS A 316 -10.33 -7.14 -16.19
CA LYS A 316 -11.53 -7.99 -16.06
C LYS A 316 -12.71 -7.25 -15.43
N GLU A 317 -12.45 -6.39 -14.44
CA GLU A 317 -13.49 -5.59 -13.80
C GLU A 317 -14.07 -4.53 -14.75
N GLU A 318 -13.22 -3.87 -15.53
CA GLU A 318 -13.61 -2.88 -16.55
C GLU A 318 -14.46 -3.53 -17.64
N GLN A 319 -14.01 -4.66 -18.19
CA GLN A 319 -14.79 -5.44 -19.17
C GLN A 319 -16.17 -5.87 -18.61
N ARG A 320 -16.23 -6.29 -17.34
CA ARG A 320 -17.49 -6.64 -16.69
C ARG A 320 -18.40 -5.43 -16.51
N LYS A 321 -17.85 -4.26 -16.20
CA LYS A 321 -18.62 -3.00 -16.08
C LYS A 321 -19.17 -2.58 -17.45
N GLU A 322 -18.36 -2.60 -18.49
CA GLU A 322 -18.78 -2.30 -19.87
C GLU A 322 -19.89 -3.25 -20.33
N GLN A 323 -19.72 -4.56 -20.13
CA GLN A 323 -20.74 -5.55 -20.45
C GLN A 323 -22.04 -5.35 -19.66
N ALA A 324 -21.94 -5.03 -18.37
CA ALA A 324 -23.12 -4.78 -17.54
C ALA A 324 -23.83 -3.47 -17.93
N GLU A 325 -23.08 -2.44 -18.30
CA GLU A 325 -23.63 -1.16 -18.78
C GLU A 325 -24.31 -1.33 -20.14
N GLU A 326 -23.68 -2.05 -21.08
CA GLU A 326 -24.29 -2.36 -22.36
C GLU A 326 -25.54 -3.23 -22.20
N GLN A 327 -25.49 -4.25 -21.35
CA GLN A 327 -26.68 -5.08 -21.05
C GLN A 327 -27.80 -4.25 -20.42
N ARG A 328 -27.49 -3.31 -19.52
CA ARG A 328 -28.47 -2.37 -18.94
C ARG A 328 -29.06 -1.47 -20.02
N ARG A 329 -28.22 -0.89 -20.88
CA ARG A 329 -28.64 -0.03 -21.99
C ARG A 329 -29.58 -0.78 -22.92
N LEU A 330 -29.20 -1.99 -23.35
CA LEU A 330 -30.05 -2.87 -24.15
C LEU A 330 -31.36 -3.17 -23.41
N SER A 331 -31.33 -3.51 -22.12
CA SER A 331 -32.54 -3.81 -21.35
C SER A 331 -33.49 -2.61 -21.18
N ALA A 332 -32.95 -1.39 -21.12
CA ALA A 332 -33.71 -0.14 -20.99
C ALA A 332 -34.29 0.36 -22.32
N MET A 333 -33.68 0.00 -23.45
CA MET A 333 -34.20 0.31 -24.78
C MET A 333 -35.54 -0.38 -25.02
N THR A 334 -36.47 0.35 -25.63
CA THR A 334 -37.71 -0.20 -26.18
C THR A 334 -37.41 -1.19 -27.32
N SER A 335 -38.35 -2.07 -27.64
CA SER A 335 -38.21 -3.03 -28.75
C SER A 335 -37.87 -2.35 -30.09
N SER A 336 -38.42 -1.15 -30.32
CA SER A 336 -38.13 -0.29 -31.47
C SER A 336 -36.70 0.24 -31.49
N GLU A 337 -36.20 0.72 -30.36
CA GLU A 337 -34.83 1.28 -30.24
C GLU A 337 -33.76 0.19 -30.36
N ARG A 338 -34.01 -1.00 -29.78
CA ARG A 338 -33.14 -2.17 -29.94
C ARG A 338 -32.99 -2.57 -31.41
N LEU A 339 -34.09 -2.59 -32.14
CA LEU A 339 -34.07 -2.93 -33.57
C LEU A 339 -33.24 -1.93 -34.39
N ILE A 340 -33.31 -0.63 -34.07
CA ILE A 340 -32.49 0.40 -34.70
C ILE A 340 -31.00 0.22 -34.35
N HIS A 341 -30.69 -0.09 -33.08
CA HIS A 341 -29.33 -0.37 -32.63
C HIS A 341 -28.74 -1.60 -33.33
N ASP A 342 -29.50 -2.69 -33.41
CA ASP A 342 -29.09 -3.94 -34.08
C ASP A 342 -28.75 -3.69 -35.55
N ILE A 343 -29.59 -2.92 -36.27
CA ILE A 343 -29.34 -2.54 -37.67
C ILE A 343 -28.02 -1.76 -37.80
N ARG A 344 -27.74 -0.84 -36.88
CA ARG A 344 -26.51 -0.02 -36.90
C ARG A 344 -25.26 -0.81 -36.53
N SER A 345 -25.40 -1.88 -35.77
CA SER A 345 -24.29 -2.75 -35.34
C SER A 345 -23.83 -3.75 -36.41
N LEU A 346 -24.60 -3.92 -37.50
CA LEU A 346 -24.28 -4.84 -38.58
C LEU A 346 -23.00 -4.42 -39.31
N ASN A 347 -22.08 -5.35 -39.52
CA ASN A 347 -20.86 -5.11 -40.30
C ASN A 347 -21.13 -5.30 -41.80
N SER A 348 -20.97 -4.21 -42.56
CA SER A 348 -21.16 -4.21 -44.02
C SER A 348 -20.16 -5.09 -44.79
N SER A 349 -19.08 -5.55 -44.15
CA SER A 349 -18.03 -6.38 -44.75
C SER A 349 -18.22 -7.88 -44.50
N THR A 350 -19.15 -8.28 -43.63
CA THR A 350 -19.35 -9.69 -43.25
C THR A 350 -20.60 -10.25 -43.93
N GLU A 351 -20.45 -11.35 -44.69
CA GLU A 351 -21.58 -11.97 -45.41
C GLU A 351 -22.70 -12.45 -44.47
N GLU A 352 -22.35 -12.88 -43.25
CA GLU A 352 -23.32 -13.28 -42.22
C GLU A 352 -24.26 -12.13 -41.84
N ASP A 353 -23.73 -10.93 -41.62
CA ASP A 353 -24.52 -9.74 -41.28
C ASP A 353 -25.35 -9.24 -42.47
N ILE A 354 -24.80 -9.36 -43.70
CA ILE A 354 -25.56 -9.10 -44.92
C ILE A 354 -26.77 -10.04 -45.01
N GLN A 355 -26.62 -11.34 -44.74
CA GLN A 355 -27.73 -12.30 -44.77
C GLN A 355 -28.72 -12.09 -43.61
N ARG A 356 -28.22 -11.83 -42.40
CA ARG A 356 -29.03 -11.51 -41.22
C ARG A 356 -29.89 -10.27 -41.44
N SER A 357 -29.33 -9.23 -42.08
CA SER A 357 -30.07 -8.02 -42.45
C SER A 357 -31.25 -8.32 -43.38
N LYS A 358 -31.06 -9.23 -44.34
CA LYS A 358 -32.05 -9.59 -45.36
C LYS A 358 -33.16 -10.47 -44.79
N ASN A 359 -32.90 -11.26 -43.75
CA ASN A 359 -33.86 -12.23 -43.23
C ASN A 359 -34.48 -11.74 -41.93
N ASP A 360 -33.78 -11.91 -40.81
CA ASP A 360 -34.34 -11.71 -39.48
C ASP A 360 -34.67 -10.25 -39.21
N ILE A 361 -33.71 -9.35 -39.47
CA ILE A 361 -33.86 -7.91 -39.23
C ILE A 361 -34.96 -7.32 -40.11
N PHE A 362 -34.99 -7.67 -41.40
CA PHE A 362 -36.05 -7.26 -42.31
C PHE A 362 -37.45 -7.69 -41.83
N ASN A 363 -37.60 -8.95 -41.39
CA ASN A 363 -38.88 -9.44 -40.87
C ASN A 363 -39.28 -8.71 -39.58
N GLN A 364 -38.33 -8.43 -38.70
CA GLN A 364 -38.56 -7.65 -37.47
C GLN A 364 -39.00 -6.21 -37.77
N VAL A 365 -38.37 -5.54 -38.74
CA VAL A 365 -38.74 -4.19 -39.18
C VAL A 365 -40.17 -4.15 -39.74
N LEU A 366 -40.56 -5.13 -40.54
CA LEU A 366 -41.92 -5.21 -41.08
C LEU A 366 -42.97 -5.50 -40.00
N ASN A 367 -42.68 -6.41 -39.08
CA ASN A 367 -43.60 -6.75 -37.99
C ASN A 367 -43.79 -5.59 -37.02
N ALA A 368 -42.71 -4.85 -36.72
CA ALA A 368 -42.76 -3.68 -35.84
C ALA A 368 -43.39 -2.45 -36.50
N GLN A 369 -43.55 -2.43 -37.84
CA GLN A 369 -44.01 -1.29 -38.63
C GLN A 369 -43.33 0.06 -38.31
N ASN A 370 -42.07 0.01 -37.88
CA ASN A 370 -41.32 1.19 -37.44
C ASN A 370 -40.60 1.86 -38.62
N LYS A 371 -40.97 3.10 -38.93
CA LYS A 371 -40.40 3.89 -40.04
C LYS A 371 -38.93 4.26 -39.83
N GLU A 372 -38.49 4.55 -38.61
CA GLU A 372 -37.10 4.91 -38.31
C GLU A 372 -36.17 3.70 -38.49
N ALA A 373 -36.62 2.51 -38.07
CA ALA A 373 -35.89 1.26 -38.29
C ALA A 373 -35.81 0.90 -39.78
N ALA A 374 -36.90 1.10 -40.53
CA ALA A 374 -36.89 0.94 -41.99
C ALA A 374 -35.93 1.90 -42.69
N GLN A 375 -35.83 3.15 -42.22
CA GLN A 375 -34.89 4.13 -42.76
C GLN A 375 -33.44 3.72 -42.49
N CYS A 376 -33.13 3.24 -41.28
CA CYS A 376 -31.79 2.73 -40.96
C CYS A 376 -31.43 1.50 -41.81
N LEU A 377 -32.38 0.57 -42.02
CA LEU A 377 -32.17 -0.63 -42.84
C LEU A 377 -31.93 -0.27 -44.31
N LYS A 378 -32.64 0.77 -44.83
CA LYS A 378 -32.41 1.32 -46.16
C LYS A 378 -30.97 1.83 -46.30
N THR A 379 -30.50 2.66 -45.38
CA THR A 379 -29.12 3.19 -45.40
C THR A 379 -28.07 2.08 -45.37
N TYR A 380 -28.29 1.02 -44.58
CA TYR A 380 -27.40 -0.15 -44.53
C TYR A 380 -27.39 -0.95 -45.85
N TRP A 381 -28.55 -1.13 -46.50
CA TRP A 381 -28.61 -1.79 -47.80
C TRP A 381 -28.07 -0.94 -48.94
N GLU A 382 -28.13 0.38 -48.84
CA GLU A 382 -27.48 1.29 -49.78
C GLU A 382 -25.95 1.17 -49.68
N SER A 383 -25.39 1.16 -48.47
CA SER A 383 -23.93 1.03 -48.26
C SER A 383 -23.35 -0.32 -48.70
N THR A 384 -24.16 -1.39 -48.67
CA THR A 384 -23.77 -2.74 -49.09
C THR A 384 -24.17 -3.08 -50.54
N ASN A 385 -24.66 -2.10 -51.33
CA ASN A 385 -25.18 -2.31 -52.69
C ASN A 385 -26.33 -3.33 -52.79
N ASN A 386 -27.07 -3.56 -51.71
CA ASN A 386 -28.22 -4.46 -51.63
C ASN A 386 -29.59 -3.76 -51.78
N TRP A 387 -29.59 -2.43 -51.96
CA TRP A 387 -30.78 -1.64 -52.28
C TRP A 387 -31.11 -1.69 -53.78
N ILE A 388 -31.71 -2.80 -54.23
CA ILE A 388 -31.97 -3.08 -55.65
C ILE A 388 -33.42 -2.70 -56.02
N ILE A 389 -33.57 -1.71 -56.90
CA ILE A 389 -34.89 -1.18 -57.34
C ILE A 389 -35.37 -1.79 -58.67
N LYS A 390 -34.46 -2.31 -59.52
CA LYS A 390 -34.80 -2.79 -60.88
C LYS A 390 -35.41 -4.19 -60.90
N ARG A 391 -36.47 -4.38 -61.70
CA ARG A 391 -37.00 -5.70 -62.12
C ARG A 391 -36.24 -6.18 -63.36
N GLY A 392 -35.20 -6.98 -63.18
CA GLY A 392 -34.58 -7.73 -64.26
C GLY A 392 -35.27 -9.09 -64.47
N SER A 393 -35.80 -9.30 -65.67
CA SER A 393 -36.22 -10.55 -66.35
C SER A 393 -36.35 -11.88 -65.54
N LYS A 394 -37.57 -12.43 -65.56
CA LYS A 394 -38.00 -13.85 -65.44
C LYS A 394 -37.76 -14.67 -64.16
N LYS A 395 -37.14 -14.15 -63.10
CA LYS A 395 -37.31 -14.69 -61.74
C LYS A 395 -37.30 -13.51 -60.77
N GLN A 396 -38.38 -13.30 -60.00
CA GLN A 396 -38.42 -12.22 -59.01
C GLN A 396 -37.17 -12.28 -58.13
N ASN A 397 -36.31 -11.26 -58.23
CA ASN A 397 -35.17 -11.12 -57.34
C ASN A 397 -35.74 -10.97 -55.92
N LYS A 398 -35.56 -11.99 -55.07
CA LYS A 398 -36.10 -12.03 -53.71
C LYS A 398 -35.72 -10.79 -52.90
N GLN A 399 -34.56 -10.20 -53.17
CA GLN A 399 -34.12 -8.97 -52.51
C GLN A 399 -34.89 -7.73 -52.96
N ALA A 400 -35.21 -7.61 -54.25
CA ALA A 400 -35.98 -6.47 -54.78
C ALA A 400 -37.41 -6.43 -54.18
N VAL A 401 -38.01 -7.59 -53.88
CA VAL A 401 -39.31 -7.69 -53.19
C VAL A 401 -39.21 -7.17 -51.75
N LYS A 402 -38.10 -7.46 -51.05
CA LYS A 402 -37.85 -6.95 -49.69
C LYS A 402 -37.67 -5.43 -49.69
N VAL A 403 -36.88 -4.90 -50.64
CA VAL A 403 -36.70 -3.44 -50.84
C VAL A 403 -38.04 -2.74 -51.13
N GLN A 404 -38.91 -3.33 -51.96
CA GLN A 404 -40.25 -2.78 -52.21
C GLN A 404 -41.10 -2.69 -50.93
N LYS A 405 -41.07 -3.71 -50.07
CA LYS A 405 -41.82 -3.69 -48.80
C LYS A 405 -41.28 -2.64 -47.81
N VAL A 406 -39.96 -2.44 -47.75
CA VAL A 406 -39.37 -1.34 -46.95
C VAL A 406 -39.76 0.03 -47.49
N ARG A 407 -39.78 0.24 -48.82
CA ARG A 407 -40.27 1.49 -49.45
C ARG A 407 -41.74 1.77 -49.13
N GLN A 408 -42.59 0.74 -49.17
CA GLN A 408 -44.01 0.86 -48.80
C GLN A 408 -44.17 1.32 -47.36
N LEU A 409 -43.35 0.80 -46.44
CA LEU A 409 -43.36 1.19 -45.03
C LEU A 409 -42.94 2.65 -44.82
N LEU A 410 -41.95 3.13 -45.60
CA LEU A 410 -41.46 4.50 -45.55
C LEU A 410 -42.43 5.53 -46.14
N GLY A 411 -43.43 5.10 -46.91
CA GLY A 411 -44.37 5.99 -47.58
C GLY A 411 -43.86 6.60 -48.88
N ASP A 412 -42.76 6.07 -49.43
CA ASP A 412 -42.17 6.47 -50.72
C ASP A 412 -43.05 5.96 -51.90
N TRP A 413 -44.29 6.48 -52.02
CA TRP A 413 -45.29 6.06 -53.02
C TRP A 413 -45.26 6.86 -54.33
N ASN A 414 -44.12 7.41 -54.76
CA ASN A 414 -44.09 8.32 -55.91
C ASN A 414 -43.42 7.83 -57.21
N ASP A 415 -43.04 6.56 -57.35
CA ASP A 415 -42.46 6.05 -58.62
C ASP A 415 -43.13 4.79 -59.18
N LEU A 416 -44.46 4.65 -59.04
CA LEU A 416 -45.19 3.52 -59.64
C LEU A 416 -46.20 3.92 -60.72
N LEU A 417 -46.19 5.17 -61.20
CA LEU A 417 -47.00 5.60 -62.36
C LEU A 417 -46.24 6.56 -63.30
N GLY A 418 -44.97 6.28 -63.59
CA GLY A 418 -44.23 6.93 -64.67
C GLY A 418 -43.80 5.87 -65.69
N ASN A 419 -44.33 5.99 -66.92
CA ASN A 419 -44.03 5.15 -68.09
C ASN A 419 -42.53 4.99 -68.38
#